data_AF-A0A2M6X9W2-F1
#
_entry.id   AF-A0A2M6X9W2-F1
#
_cell.length_a   1.000
_cell.length_b   1.000
_cell.length_c   1.000
_cell.angle_alpha   90.00
_cell.angle_beta   90.00
_cell.angle_gamma   90.00
#
_symmetry.space_group_name_H-M   'P 1'
#
loop_
_entity.id
_entity.type
_entity.pdbx_description
1 polymer ?
#
loop_
_entity_poly.entity_id
_entity_poly.type
_entity_poly.pdbx_seq_one_letter_code
_entity_poly.pdbx_strand_id
1 'polypeptide(L)'
;PKVGQEVVFTAACQDQKGEITSLDWYFGDDQMPQPPSNNPVVKHTYAAPGNYLVKLTAIGSSGCINTFTRYLNVEKGGPVYVSGILSCDTRWTKDNNPYVIASGGVRFNPGFTLTIDPGVIVKADRNASLYVQGTLLAEGTEEEKIVFTSLYDDEFGGDTNNDGTATKPAANNWMGVTIASYNDDSIISHAIIRYSGSTGSGNVNVRSGIPVIKNSELSHSACGIRLGHVNVRSAKMTRIEHNFIHDNGDGIYLSAAEAIIVGNKIVNNDYCGVRLWGSANSSLVNNVIAKNYLGIDCDYAAPLIFHNTIADNAKYGGGGGVLSRYSYKPKITNSILWNNGQYQISGQADVTYSDIQGGLFGRGNLIIDPLFQDSENGNYHLKDSSPCIGRGSLEQILLSDLDGKQRPSPTASNPDLGAYENEGEESEDLLLVSTYCPVDLEITDPRGRKMSKVISGIPSAVYEELDLDGDSDLDDRVIIPEALPGDYLIKVQPEPGADPNSVFTLDVAYGKKVTRLAKNFPVAD
;
A
#
# COMPACT_ATOMS: atom_id res chain seq x y z
N PRO A 1 13.10 -33.45 -22.93
CA PRO A 1 13.50 -32.14 -23.51
C PRO A 1 12.85 -31.04 -22.69
N LYS A 2 13.34 -29.80 -22.74
CA LYS A 2 12.67 -28.69 -22.05
C LYS A 2 11.66 -28.00 -22.96
N VAL A 3 10.70 -27.28 -22.38
CA VAL A 3 9.82 -26.36 -23.12
C VAL A 3 10.66 -25.46 -24.03
N GLY A 4 10.23 -25.28 -25.28
CA GLY A 4 10.93 -24.44 -26.25
C GLY A 4 12.18 -25.07 -26.88
N GLN A 5 12.65 -26.22 -26.40
CA GLN A 5 13.77 -26.94 -27.01
C GLN A 5 13.29 -27.75 -28.23
N GLU A 6 13.95 -27.56 -29.39
CA GLU A 6 13.69 -28.37 -30.58
C GLU A 6 14.06 -29.85 -30.32
N VAL A 7 13.12 -30.74 -30.57
CA VAL A 7 13.26 -32.19 -30.41
C VAL A 7 13.34 -32.81 -31.79
N VAL A 8 14.38 -33.59 -32.04
CA VAL A 8 14.55 -34.35 -33.28
C VAL A 8 13.98 -35.76 -33.08
N PHE A 9 13.00 -36.11 -33.91
CA PHE A 9 12.42 -37.45 -33.98
C PHE A 9 12.95 -38.16 -35.22
N THR A 10 13.36 -39.42 -35.05
CA THR A 10 13.87 -40.24 -36.14
C THR A 10 13.07 -41.54 -36.24
N ALA A 11 12.45 -41.77 -37.39
CA ALA A 11 11.79 -43.02 -37.73
C ALA A 11 12.83 -44.04 -38.24
N ALA A 12 12.78 -45.24 -37.67
CA ALA A 12 13.55 -46.40 -38.15
C ALA A 12 12.55 -47.50 -38.53
N CYS A 13 11.97 -47.39 -39.73
CA CYS A 13 10.94 -48.29 -40.26
C CYS A 13 11.49 -49.06 -41.46
N GLN A 14 11.07 -50.32 -41.63
CA GLN A 14 11.40 -51.14 -42.80
C GLN A 14 10.14 -51.86 -43.29
N ASP A 15 9.88 -51.84 -44.59
CA ASP A 15 8.92 -52.74 -45.25
C ASP A 15 9.72 -53.89 -45.90
N GLN A 16 9.47 -55.12 -45.47
CA GLN A 16 10.19 -56.29 -45.99
C GLN A 16 9.76 -56.70 -47.41
N LYS A 17 8.64 -56.16 -47.91
CA LYS A 17 8.05 -56.49 -49.21
C LYS A 17 7.90 -55.26 -50.12
N GLY A 18 8.43 -54.11 -49.73
CA GLY A 18 8.21 -52.84 -50.40
C GLY A 18 9.08 -51.71 -49.84
N GLU A 19 8.64 -50.48 -50.06
CA GLU A 19 9.28 -49.27 -49.54
C GLU A 19 8.28 -48.49 -48.67
N ILE A 20 8.77 -47.69 -47.73
CA ILE A 20 7.93 -46.81 -46.92
C ILE A 20 7.47 -45.62 -47.78
N THR A 21 6.17 -45.46 -47.95
CA THR A 21 5.54 -44.38 -48.73
C THR A 21 5.08 -43.21 -47.86
N SER A 22 4.79 -43.44 -46.58
CA SER A 22 4.48 -42.36 -45.63
C SER A 22 4.90 -42.65 -44.18
N LEU A 23 5.22 -41.58 -43.45
CA LEU A 23 5.51 -41.48 -42.03
C LEU A 23 4.70 -40.31 -41.46
N ASP A 24 3.57 -40.65 -40.83
CA ASP A 24 2.64 -39.67 -40.27
C ASP A 24 2.92 -39.51 -38.77
N TRP A 25 3.33 -38.31 -38.35
CA TRP A 25 3.68 -37.99 -36.97
C TRP A 25 2.58 -37.21 -36.26
N TYR A 26 2.27 -37.64 -35.04
CA TYR A 26 1.43 -36.92 -34.08
C TYR A 26 2.17 -36.78 -32.76
N PHE A 27 2.33 -35.55 -32.27
CA PHE A 27 3.20 -35.26 -31.13
C PHE A 27 2.45 -35.24 -29.79
N GLY A 28 1.13 -35.39 -29.78
CA GLY A 28 0.34 -35.46 -28.55
C GLY A 28 -0.02 -34.11 -27.94
N ASP A 29 0.29 -33.00 -28.64
CA ASP A 29 -0.14 -31.65 -28.30
C ASP A 29 -1.32 -31.20 -29.20
N ASP A 30 -1.77 -29.95 -29.01
CA ASP A 30 -2.88 -29.37 -29.77
C ASP A 30 -2.50 -28.96 -31.21
N GLN A 31 -1.25 -29.21 -31.62
CA GLN A 31 -0.83 -28.95 -32.99
C GLN A 31 -1.33 -30.05 -33.93
N MET A 32 -1.72 -29.64 -35.14
CA MET A 32 -2.15 -30.60 -36.15
C MET A 32 -1.02 -31.60 -36.48
N PRO A 33 -1.36 -32.88 -36.75
CA PRO A 33 -0.38 -33.84 -37.23
C PRO A 33 0.38 -33.30 -38.43
N GLN A 34 1.67 -33.64 -38.53
CA GLN A 34 2.45 -33.24 -39.69
C GLN A 34 1.87 -33.90 -40.96
N PRO A 35 1.89 -33.20 -42.10
CA PRO A 35 1.41 -33.78 -43.34
C PRO A 35 2.20 -35.06 -43.70
N PRO A 36 1.56 -36.02 -44.39
CA PRO A 36 2.21 -37.25 -44.84
C PRO A 36 3.53 -36.96 -45.57
N SER A 37 4.61 -37.58 -45.12
CA SER A 37 5.93 -37.44 -45.74
C SER A 37 6.70 -38.75 -45.64
N ASN A 38 7.69 -38.98 -46.50
CA ASN A 38 8.62 -40.10 -46.37
C ASN A 38 9.94 -39.70 -45.67
N ASN A 39 10.01 -38.49 -45.09
CA ASN A 39 11.22 -38.03 -44.42
C ASN A 39 11.34 -38.72 -43.05
N PRO A 40 12.42 -39.51 -42.81
CA PRO A 40 12.58 -40.21 -41.54
C PRO A 40 12.92 -39.29 -40.37
N VAL A 41 13.28 -38.02 -40.60
CA VAL A 41 13.67 -37.07 -39.55
C VAL A 41 12.72 -35.88 -39.54
N VAL A 42 12.05 -35.66 -38.41
CA VAL A 42 11.19 -34.49 -38.18
C VAL A 42 11.61 -33.77 -36.90
N LYS A 43 11.36 -32.46 -36.86
CA LYS A 43 11.66 -31.58 -35.72
C LYS A 43 10.36 -31.04 -35.16
N HIS A 44 10.26 -30.97 -33.83
CA HIS A 44 9.09 -30.42 -33.14
C HIS A 44 9.50 -29.70 -31.86
N THR A 45 8.73 -28.70 -31.45
CA THR A 45 8.96 -27.96 -30.21
C THR A 45 7.65 -27.90 -29.41
N TYR A 46 7.72 -28.23 -28.13
CA TYR A 46 6.57 -28.21 -27.23
C TYR A 46 6.48 -26.88 -26.49
N ALA A 47 5.29 -26.28 -26.48
CA ALA A 47 5.03 -24.97 -25.88
C ALA A 47 4.74 -25.02 -24.36
N ALA A 48 4.41 -26.20 -23.83
CA ALA A 48 4.10 -26.39 -22.42
C ALA A 48 4.83 -27.63 -21.86
N PRO A 49 5.09 -27.69 -20.55
CA PRO A 49 5.58 -28.89 -19.92
C PRO A 49 4.46 -29.93 -19.85
N GLY A 50 4.80 -31.21 -19.91
CA GLY A 50 3.80 -32.26 -19.88
C GLY A 50 4.33 -33.60 -20.37
N ASN A 51 3.50 -34.62 -20.20
CA ASN A 51 3.78 -35.94 -20.72
C ASN A 51 2.98 -36.17 -22.00
N TYR A 52 3.66 -36.09 -23.14
CA TYR A 52 3.06 -36.13 -24.47
C TYR A 52 3.12 -37.55 -25.04
N LEU A 53 1.98 -38.06 -25.50
CA LEU A 53 1.94 -39.36 -26.19
C LEU A 53 2.25 -39.17 -27.68
N VAL A 54 3.52 -39.37 -28.04
CA VAL A 54 3.98 -39.28 -29.42
C VAL A 54 3.61 -40.55 -30.17
N LYS A 55 3.02 -40.40 -31.36
CA LYS A 55 2.59 -41.48 -32.25
C LYS A 55 3.21 -41.32 -33.64
N LEU A 56 3.77 -42.39 -34.17
CA LEU A 56 4.22 -42.52 -35.56
C LEU A 56 3.37 -43.58 -36.26
N THR A 57 2.84 -43.28 -37.44
CA THR A 57 2.18 -44.26 -38.32
C THR A 57 2.97 -44.38 -39.61
N ALA A 58 3.47 -45.57 -39.93
CA ALA A 58 4.20 -45.86 -41.15
C ALA A 58 3.31 -46.62 -42.15
N ILE A 59 3.35 -46.20 -43.42
CA ILE A 59 2.60 -46.81 -44.53
C ILE A 59 3.59 -47.31 -45.57
N GLY A 60 3.49 -48.57 -45.95
CA GLY A 60 4.31 -49.22 -46.99
C GLY A 60 3.62 -49.24 -48.36
N SER A 61 4.41 -49.40 -49.43
CA SER A 61 3.92 -49.46 -50.82
C SER A 61 3.02 -50.66 -51.10
N SER A 62 3.10 -51.70 -50.26
CA SER A 62 2.24 -52.88 -50.30
C SER A 62 0.88 -52.68 -49.61
N GLY A 63 0.63 -51.50 -49.02
CA GLY A 63 -0.56 -51.19 -48.22
C GLY A 63 -0.44 -51.59 -46.75
N CYS A 64 0.74 -52.05 -46.30
CA CYS A 64 0.98 -52.34 -44.88
C CYS A 64 0.98 -51.04 -44.05
N ILE A 65 0.25 -51.01 -42.94
CA ILE A 65 0.19 -49.87 -42.02
C ILE A 65 0.57 -50.35 -40.63
N ASN A 66 1.50 -49.66 -39.96
CA ASN A 66 1.88 -49.96 -38.58
C ASN A 66 2.04 -48.67 -37.77
N THR A 67 1.79 -48.74 -36.47
CA THR A 67 1.83 -47.61 -35.55
C THR A 67 2.75 -47.91 -34.36
N PHE A 68 3.57 -46.95 -33.99
CA PHE A 68 4.37 -46.96 -32.76
C PHE A 68 3.99 -45.75 -31.88
N THR A 69 3.94 -45.94 -30.57
CA THR A 69 3.66 -44.86 -29.61
C THR A 69 4.67 -44.86 -28.47
N ARG A 70 5.02 -43.66 -27.98
CA ARG A 70 5.92 -43.48 -26.85
C ARG A 70 5.61 -42.17 -26.11
N TYR A 71 5.58 -42.25 -24.78
CA TYR A 71 5.51 -41.06 -23.94
C TYR A 71 6.83 -40.28 -23.98
N LEU A 72 6.74 -38.97 -24.20
CA LEU A 72 7.82 -38.02 -24.06
C LEU A 72 7.49 -37.05 -22.93
N ASN A 73 8.30 -37.08 -21.88
CA ASN A 73 8.24 -36.07 -20.83
C ASN A 73 8.98 -34.80 -21.29
N VAL A 74 8.23 -33.70 -21.39
CA VAL A 74 8.75 -32.35 -21.61
C VAL A 74 8.79 -31.63 -20.27
N GLU A 75 10.00 -31.32 -19.82
CA GLU A 75 10.25 -30.64 -18.55
C GLU A 75 10.05 -29.13 -18.69
N LYS A 76 9.66 -28.47 -17.59
CA LYS A 76 9.66 -27.01 -17.51
C LYS A 76 11.07 -26.47 -17.81
N GLY A 77 11.16 -25.29 -18.44
CA GLY A 77 12.42 -24.57 -18.60
C GLY A 77 13.15 -24.42 -17.26
N GLY A 78 14.48 -24.51 -17.27
CA GLY A 78 15.26 -24.23 -16.07
C GLY A 78 15.30 -22.72 -15.77
N PRO A 79 15.94 -22.31 -14.65
CA PRO A 79 16.08 -20.90 -14.32
C PRO A 79 16.76 -20.10 -15.45
N VAL A 80 16.25 -18.90 -15.75
CA VAL A 80 16.83 -18.00 -16.75
C VAL A 80 17.78 -17.04 -16.06
N TYR A 81 19.08 -17.24 -16.27
CA TYR A 81 20.10 -16.39 -15.66
C TYR A 81 20.27 -15.08 -16.42
N VAL A 82 20.19 -13.96 -15.71
CA VAL A 82 20.37 -12.59 -16.23
C VAL A 82 21.54 -11.91 -15.52
N SER A 83 22.37 -11.19 -16.27
CA SER A 83 23.53 -10.49 -15.74
C SER A 83 24.05 -9.43 -16.70
N GLY A 84 24.97 -8.58 -16.21
CA GLY A 84 25.67 -7.61 -17.04
C GLY A 84 24.82 -6.41 -17.40
N ILE A 85 25.15 -5.75 -18.51
CA ILE A 85 24.49 -4.51 -18.96
C ILE A 85 23.55 -4.84 -20.12
N LEU A 86 22.28 -4.49 -19.97
CA LEU A 86 21.24 -4.61 -20.98
C LEU A 86 20.94 -3.23 -21.58
N SER A 87 20.96 -3.15 -22.90
CA SER A 87 20.78 -1.92 -23.70
C SER A 87 19.73 -2.13 -24.79
N CYS A 88 18.67 -2.84 -24.46
CA CYS A 88 17.48 -2.99 -25.28
C CYS A 88 16.27 -3.15 -24.36
N ASP A 89 15.09 -2.82 -24.87
CA ASP A 89 13.84 -3.12 -24.17
C ASP A 89 13.74 -4.63 -23.93
N THR A 90 13.35 -5.00 -22.72
CA THR A 90 13.33 -6.39 -22.27
C THR A 90 12.03 -6.65 -21.54
N ARG A 91 11.43 -7.80 -21.81
CA ARG A 91 10.22 -8.27 -21.13
C ARG A 91 10.49 -9.60 -20.44
N TRP A 92 10.21 -9.67 -19.15
CA TRP A 92 10.24 -10.91 -18.38
C TRP A 92 8.83 -11.46 -18.26
N THR A 93 8.66 -12.76 -18.56
CA THR A 93 7.36 -13.42 -18.67
C THR A 93 7.29 -14.66 -17.78
N LYS A 94 6.08 -14.97 -17.29
CA LYS A 94 5.83 -16.09 -16.37
C LYS A 94 6.26 -17.46 -16.93
N ASP A 95 6.20 -17.65 -18.25
CA ASP A 95 6.60 -18.88 -18.94
C ASP A 95 8.07 -19.25 -18.72
N ASN A 96 8.90 -18.25 -18.43
CA ASN A 96 10.34 -18.38 -18.21
C ASN A 96 10.74 -18.40 -16.73
N ASN A 97 9.77 -18.48 -15.81
CA ASN A 97 10.06 -18.48 -14.38
C ASN A 97 10.88 -19.70 -13.94
N PRO A 98 11.85 -19.50 -13.01
CA PRO A 98 12.26 -18.22 -12.43
C PRO A 98 13.38 -17.53 -13.25
N TYR A 99 13.41 -16.20 -13.19
CA TYR A 99 14.57 -15.41 -13.61
C TYR A 99 15.57 -15.32 -12.43
N VAL A 100 16.85 -15.51 -12.69
CA VAL A 100 17.92 -15.47 -11.68
C VAL A 100 18.93 -14.40 -12.02
N ILE A 101 19.00 -13.36 -11.20
CA ILE A 101 20.05 -12.35 -11.30
C ILE A 101 21.34 -12.95 -10.76
N ALA A 102 22.30 -13.20 -11.65
CA ALA A 102 23.56 -13.82 -11.29
C ALA A 102 24.46 -12.86 -10.49
N SER A 103 25.49 -13.43 -9.86
CA SER A 103 26.56 -12.67 -9.20
C SER A 103 27.10 -11.53 -10.09
N GLY A 104 27.25 -10.34 -9.52
CA GLY A 104 27.58 -9.11 -10.24
C GLY A 104 26.35 -8.26 -10.63
N GLY A 105 25.15 -8.84 -10.62
CA GLY A 105 23.91 -8.12 -10.88
C GLY A 105 23.58 -7.94 -12.36
N VAL A 106 22.45 -7.28 -12.61
CA VAL A 106 21.99 -6.88 -13.94
C VAL A 106 21.68 -5.39 -13.94
N ARG A 107 22.10 -4.69 -15.00
CA ARG A 107 21.90 -3.25 -15.18
C ARG A 107 21.18 -2.93 -16.47
N PHE A 108 20.13 -2.12 -16.39
CA PHE A 108 19.43 -1.58 -17.56
C PHE A 108 19.87 -0.13 -17.79
N ASN A 109 20.42 0.14 -18.98
CA ASN A 109 20.92 1.46 -19.34
C ASN A 109 19.78 2.49 -19.53
N PRO A 110 20.09 3.80 -19.47
CA PRO A 110 19.12 4.86 -19.76
C PRO A 110 18.47 4.69 -21.14
N GLY A 111 17.18 5.02 -21.24
CA GLY A 111 16.41 4.96 -22.49
C GLY A 111 15.80 3.59 -22.83
N PHE A 112 16.06 2.56 -22.03
CA PHE A 112 15.47 1.23 -22.21
C PHE A 112 14.50 0.87 -21.09
N THR A 113 13.50 0.07 -21.42
CA THR A 113 12.47 -0.37 -20.47
C THR A 113 12.65 -1.83 -20.11
N LEU A 114 12.65 -2.13 -18.80
CA LEU A 114 12.39 -3.46 -18.30
C LEU A 114 10.91 -3.57 -17.94
N THR A 115 10.18 -4.43 -18.66
CA THR A 115 8.80 -4.81 -18.32
C THR A 115 8.79 -6.18 -17.67
N ILE A 116 8.13 -6.31 -16.52
CA ILE A 116 7.98 -7.56 -15.79
C ILE A 116 6.50 -7.87 -15.67
N ASP A 117 6.08 -8.99 -16.25
CA ASP A 117 4.67 -9.40 -16.26
C ASP A 117 4.19 -9.89 -14.88
N PRO A 118 2.87 -9.85 -14.62
CA PRO A 118 2.25 -10.50 -13.47
C PRO A 118 2.73 -11.96 -13.28
N GLY A 119 2.93 -12.33 -12.02
CA GLY A 119 3.34 -13.68 -11.62
C GLY A 119 4.79 -14.06 -11.94
N VAL A 120 5.63 -13.13 -12.43
CA VAL A 120 7.06 -13.38 -12.63
C VAL A 120 7.78 -13.52 -11.29
N ILE A 121 8.70 -14.49 -11.22
CA ILE A 121 9.57 -14.74 -10.06
C ILE A 121 11.00 -14.39 -10.44
N VAL A 122 11.57 -13.43 -9.73
CA VAL A 122 12.95 -12.96 -9.86
C VAL A 122 13.70 -13.33 -8.58
N LYS A 123 14.68 -14.21 -8.69
CA LYS A 123 15.60 -14.57 -7.61
C LYS A 123 16.95 -13.89 -7.83
N ALA A 124 17.66 -13.54 -6.77
CA ALA A 124 18.95 -12.88 -6.87
C ALA A 124 20.03 -13.62 -6.06
N ASP A 125 21.17 -13.85 -6.69
CA ASP A 125 22.36 -14.40 -6.05
C ASP A 125 22.92 -13.43 -4.99
N ARG A 126 23.84 -13.92 -4.16
CA ARG A 126 24.40 -13.17 -3.04
C ARG A 126 25.00 -11.84 -3.51
N ASN A 127 24.55 -10.74 -2.92
CA ASN A 127 24.92 -9.36 -3.27
C ASN A 127 24.62 -8.95 -4.73
N ALA A 128 23.83 -9.70 -5.48
CA ALA A 128 23.38 -9.26 -6.78
C ALA A 128 22.35 -8.11 -6.65
N SER A 129 22.25 -7.28 -7.68
CA SER A 129 21.30 -6.17 -7.74
C SER A 129 20.54 -6.18 -9.07
N LEU A 130 19.26 -5.78 -9.03
CA LEU A 130 18.54 -5.30 -10.20
C LEU A 130 18.73 -3.79 -10.25
N TYR A 131 19.53 -3.29 -11.18
CA TYR A 131 19.88 -1.87 -11.25
C TYR A 131 19.30 -1.22 -12.52
N VAL A 132 18.27 -0.40 -12.39
CA VAL A 132 17.55 0.18 -13.53
C VAL A 132 17.83 1.68 -13.63
N GLN A 133 18.52 2.09 -14.70
CA GLN A 133 18.70 3.51 -15.06
C GLN A 133 17.79 3.98 -16.20
N GLY A 134 17.15 3.04 -16.89
CA GLY A 134 16.03 3.28 -17.78
C GLY A 134 14.71 3.31 -17.00
N THR A 135 13.68 2.66 -17.53
CA THR A 135 12.35 2.55 -16.89
C THR A 135 12.11 1.13 -16.38
N LEU A 136 11.58 1.00 -15.17
CA LEU A 136 11.07 -0.28 -14.64
C LEU A 136 9.54 -0.26 -14.65
N LEU A 137 8.92 -1.17 -15.39
CA LEU A 137 7.48 -1.43 -15.36
C LEU A 137 7.25 -2.81 -14.74
N ALA A 138 7.08 -2.88 -13.42
CA ALA A 138 6.76 -4.10 -12.69
C ALA A 138 5.35 -4.00 -12.12
N GLU A 139 4.35 -4.40 -12.91
CA GLU A 139 2.93 -4.25 -12.59
C GLU A 139 2.27 -5.63 -12.48
N GLY A 140 2.29 -6.19 -11.28
CA GLY A 140 1.53 -7.41 -10.96
C GLY A 140 0.05 -7.12 -10.71
N THR A 141 -0.69 -8.17 -10.38
CA THR A 141 -2.06 -8.10 -9.86
C THR A 141 -2.15 -8.71 -8.47
N GLU A 142 -3.29 -8.59 -7.79
CA GLU A 142 -3.47 -9.19 -6.46
C GLU A 142 -3.36 -10.72 -6.50
N GLU A 143 -3.85 -11.34 -7.57
CA GLU A 143 -3.79 -12.79 -7.80
C GLU A 143 -2.42 -13.26 -8.28
N GLU A 144 -1.72 -12.42 -9.04
CA GLU A 144 -0.44 -12.75 -9.68
C GLU A 144 0.62 -11.70 -9.35
N LYS A 145 1.00 -11.65 -8.08
CA LYS A 145 2.05 -10.76 -7.59
C LYS A 145 3.40 -11.10 -8.25
N ILE A 146 4.20 -10.07 -8.53
CA ILE A 146 5.59 -10.23 -8.98
C ILE A 146 6.46 -10.47 -7.75
N VAL A 147 7.33 -11.47 -7.77
CA VAL A 147 8.17 -11.80 -6.62
C VAL A 147 9.63 -11.45 -6.91
N PHE A 148 10.26 -10.68 -6.02
CA PHE A 148 11.69 -10.43 -5.99
C PHE A 148 12.28 -10.95 -4.68
N THR A 149 13.17 -11.94 -4.75
CA THR A 149 13.64 -12.63 -3.55
C THR A 149 15.08 -13.15 -3.66
N SER A 150 15.59 -13.69 -2.56
CA SER A 150 16.88 -14.36 -2.47
C SER A 150 16.92 -15.63 -3.32
N LEU A 151 18.09 -15.99 -3.85
CA LEU A 151 18.33 -17.29 -4.48
C LEU A 151 18.00 -18.47 -3.54
N TYR A 152 18.20 -18.28 -2.24
CA TYR A 152 17.99 -19.29 -1.19
C TYR A 152 16.53 -19.42 -0.72
N ASP A 153 15.61 -18.69 -1.35
CA ASP A 153 14.20 -18.71 -1.00
C ASP A 153 13.46 -19.81 -1.76
N ASP A 154 13.18 -20.93 -1.11
CA ASP A 154 12.51 -22.08 -1.75
C ASP A 154 10.99 -21.92 -1.86
N GLU A 155 10.40 -20.96 -1.15
CA GLU A 155 8.95 -20.71 -1.20
C GLU A 155 8.51 -20.25 -2.60
N PHE A 156 9.35 -19.45 -3.27
CA PHE A 156 9.08 -18.94 -4.60
C PHE A 156 10.08 -19.45 -5.64
N GLY A 157 9.56 -20.11 -6.66
CA GLY A 157 10.38 -20.68 -7.75
C GLY A 157 11.09 -21.98 -7.39
N GLY A 158 10.91 -22.49 -6.16
CA GLY A 158 11.54 -23.72 -5.66
C GLY A 158 13.05 -23.57 -5.42
N ASP A 159 13.67 -24.71 -5.08
CA ASP A 159 15.11 -24.87 -4.84
C ASP A 159 15.93 -24.62 -6.12
N THR A 160 16.21 -23.34 -6.38
CA THR A 160 16.84 -22.86 -7.62
C THR A 160 18.35 -23.05 -7.62
N ASN A 161 18.95 -23.13 -6.43
CA ASN A 161 20.35 -23.43 -6.15
C ASN A 161 20.64 -24.93 -5.98
N ASN A 162 19.61 -25.77 -5.96
CA ASN A 162 19.69 -27.23 -5.90
C ASN A 162 20.48 -27.72 -4.68
N ASP A 163 20.23 -27.13 -3.52
CA ASP A 163 20.86 -27.52 -2.24
C ASP A 163 19.88 -28.15 -1.22
N GLY A 164 18.64 -28.40 -1.65
CA GLY A 164 17.59 -29.00 -0.85
C GLY A 164 17.03 -28.03 0.18
N THR A 165 17.55 -28.08 1.41
CA THR A 165 17.15 -27.17 2.50
C THR A 165 18.38 -26.66 3.26
N ALA A 166 19.55 -26.77 2.63
CA ALA A 166 20.84 -26.49 3.27
C ALA A 166 21.01 -24.99 3.54
N THR A 167 20.48 -24.15 2.65
CA THR A 167 20.41 -22.70 2.86
C THR A 167 18.98 -22.26 3.15
N LYS A 168 18.85 -21.10 3.78
CA LYS A 168 17.57 -20.43 4.05
C LYS A 168 17.71 -18.95 3.72
N PRO A 169 16.64 -18.31 3.24
CA PRO A 169 16.71 -16.90 2.92
C PRO A 169 16.80 -16.09 4.21
N ALA A 170 17.54 -14.98 4.16
CA ALA A 170 17.70 -14.06 5.28
C ALA A 170 17.88 -12.63 4.77
N ALA A 171 17.62 -11.65 5.62
CA ALA A 171 17.93 -10.26 5.33
C ALA A 171 19.38 -10.11 4.85
N ASN A 172 19.62 -9.17 3.93
CA ASN A 172 20.92 -8.89 3.32
C ASN A 172 21.49 -9.98 2.40
N ASN A 173 20.69 -10.92 1.90
CA ASN A 173 21.19 -11.90 0.93
C ASN A 173 21.58 -11.23 -0.39
N TRP A 174 20.76 -10.29 -0.88
CA TRP A 174 21.00 -9.55 -2.12
C TRP A 174 20.80 -8.05 -1.90
N MET A 175 21.13 -7.21 -2.89
CA MET A 175 21.13 -5.75 -2.71
C MET A 175 19.74 -5.11 -2.82
N GLY A 176 18.77 -5.76 -3.46
CA GLY A 176 17.44 -5.20 -3.72
C GLY A 176 17.27 -4.64 -5.14
N VAL A 177 16.12 -4.03 -5.37
CA VAL A 177 15.78 -3.34 -6.63
C VAL A 177 16.23 -1.89 -6.53
N THR A 178 17.16 -1.47 -7.38
CA THR A 178 17.64 -0.09 -7.44
C THR A 178 17.07 0.63 -8.65
N ILE A 179 16.33 1.70 -8.39
CA ILE A 179 15.87 2.66 -9.40
C ILE A 179 16.82 3.85 -9.36
N ALA A 180 17.54 4.06 -10.45
CA ALA A 180 18.44 5.17 -10.69
C ALA A 180 18.11 5.80 -12.05
N SER A 181 16.81 5.92 -12.33
CA SER A 181 16.28 6.40 -13.59
C SER A 181 16.50 7.90 -13.76
N TYR A 182 16.56 8.34 -15.02
CA TYR A 182 16.57 9.76 -15.40
C TYR A 182 15.17 10.25 -15.79
N ASN A 183 14.14 9.43 -15.56
CA ASN A 183 12.72 9.71 -15.79
C ASN A 183 11.90 9.32 -14.55
N ASP A 184 10.60 9.68 -14.61
CA ASP A 184 9.64 9.51 -13.52
C ASP A 184 8.63 8.39 -13.81
N ASP A 185 8.91 7.51 -14.78
CA ASP A 185 7.92 6.57 -15.34
C ASP A 185 7.97 5.18 -14.69
N SER A 186 8.89 4.96 -13.74
CA SER A 186 9.05 3.64 -13.11
C SER A 186 7.93 3.34 -12.11
N ILE A 187 7.41 2.13 -12.16
CA ILE A 187 6.33 1.63 -11.32
C ILE A 187 6.67 0.24 -10.76
N ILE A 188 6.38 0.06 -9.47
CA ILE A 188 6.34 -1.23 -8.80
C ILE A 188 4.96 -1.35 -8.17
N SER A 189 4.20 -2.35 -8.59
CA SER A 189 2.79 -2.54 -8.24
C SER A 189 2.49 -4.01 -8.03
N HIS A 190 1.81 -4.37 -6.93
CA HIS A 190 1.50 -5.76 -6.55
C HIS A 190 2.73 -6.66 -6.62
N ALA A 191 3.79 -6.26 -5.92
CA ALA A 191 5.03 -7.03 -5.81
C ALA A 191 5.24 -7.55 -4.38
N ILE A 192 5.96 -8.65 -4.25
CA ILE A 192 6.56 -9.13 -2.99
C ILE A 192 8.06 -8.97 -3.13
N ILE A 193 8.70 -8.16 -2.28
CA ILE A 193 10.14 -7.89 -2.32
C ILE A 193 10.73 -8.21 -0.94
N ARG A 194 11.64 -9.19 -0.88
CA ARG A 194 12.13 -9.68 0.40
C ARG A 194 13.59 -10.17 0.42
N TYR A 195 14.15 -10.28 1.64
CA TYR A 195 15.47 -10.84 1.93
C TYR A 195 16.66 -10.08 1.32
N SER A 196 16.46 -8.79 1.06
CA SER A 196 17.42 -7.91 0.41
C SER A 196 18.09 -6.95 1.43
N GLY A 197 18.73 -5.88 0.93
CA GLY A 197 19.31 -4.83 1.77
C GLY A 197 20.81 -4.96 2.03
N SER A 198 21.48 -5.90 1.36
CA SER A 198 22.94 -6.04 1.51
C SER A 198 23.65 -4.72 1.16
N THR A 199 24.78 -4.44 1.82
CA THR A 199 25.52 -3.16 1.72
C THR A 199 24.75 -1.92 2.18
N GLY A 200 23.71 -2.08 3.01
CA GLY A 200 22.91 -0.97 3.55
C GLY A 200 21.83 -0.44 2.59
N SER A 201 21.43 -1.25 1.61
CA SER A 201 20.32 -0.95 0.70
C SER A 201 18.96 -1.29 1.34
N GLY A 202 17.86 -1.12 0.60
CA GLY A 202 16.53 -1.61 1.00
C GLY A 202 15.95 -2.55 -0.07
N ASN A 203 14.75 -3.09 0.17
CA ASN A 203 13.98 -3.82 -0.84
C ASN A 203 13.87 -3.01 -2.13
N VAL A 204 13.49 -1.74 -1.99
CA VAL A 204 13.55 -0.76 -3.07
C VAL A 204 14.49 0.37 -2.67
N ASN A 205 15.46 0.68 -3.54
CA ASN A 205 16.41 1.77 -3.38
C ASN A 205 16.24 2.77 -4.52
N VAL A 206 15.74 3.96 -4.22
CA VAL A 206 15.58 5.04 -5.18
C VAL A 206 16.74 6.02 -5.03
N ARG A 207 17.63 6.03 -6.03
CA ARG A 207 18.77 6.94 -6.12
C ARG A 207 18.50 8.15 -7.00
N SER A 208 17.61 7.99 -7.97
CA SER A 208 17.11 9.07 -8.83
C SER A 208 15.82 8.61 -9.51
N GLY A 209 15.10 9.56 -10.10
CA GLY A 209 13.75 9.34 -10.62
C GLY A 209 12.69 9.48 -9.53
N ILE A 210 11.43 9.38 -9.94
CA ILE A 210 10.26 9.62 -9.08
C ILE A 210 9.26 8.48 -9.30
N PRO A 211 9.55 7.27 -8.79
CA PRO A 211 8.71 6.11 -9.05
C PRO A 211 7.40 6.15 -8.25
N VAL A 212 6.47 5.31 -8.68
CA VAL A 212 5.30 4.92 -7.87
C VAL A 212 5.50 3.51 -7.36
N ILE A 213 5.48 3.34 -6.05
CA ILE A 213 5.59 2.04 -5.37
C ILE A 213 4.28 1.81 -4.63
N LYS A 214 3.48 0.85 -5.10
CA LYS A 214 2.13 0.66 -4.55
C LYS A 214 1.67 -0.78 -4.41
N ASN A 215 0.69 -1.02 -3.55
CA ASN A 215 0.02 -2.31 -3.37
C ASN A 215 0.99 -3.49 -3.19
N SER A 216 2.18 -3.25 -2.63
CA SER A 216 3.26 -4.21 -2.58
C SER A 216 3.60 -4.60 -1.15
N GLU A 217 4.14 -5.80 -0.97
CA GLU A 217 4.69 -6.29 0.29
C GLU A 217 6.22 -6.16 0.27
N LEU A 218 6.79 -5.51 1.28
CA LEU A 218 8.24 -5.33 1.41
C LEU A 218 8.68 -5.79 2.80
N SER A 219 9.44 -6.88 2.86
CA SER A 219 9.77 -7.51 4.14
C SER A 219 11.17 -8.10 4.25
N HIS A 220 11.57 -8.43 5.48
CA HIS A 220 12.78 -9.21 5.80
C HIS A 220 14.09 -8.63 5.24
N SER A 221 14.25 -7.32 5.25
CA SER A 221 15.41 -6.64 4.67
C SER A 221 16.00 -5.57 5.60
N ALA A 222 17.20 -5.05 5.29
CA ALA A 222 17.77 -3.96 6.10
C ALA A 222 16.90 -2.69 6.12
N CYS A 223 16.17 -2.44 5.03
CA CYS A 223 15.16 -1.40 4.93
C CYS A 223 14.07 -1.86 3.94
N GLY A 224 12.82 -1.48 4.16
CA GLY A 224 11.77 -1.67 3.16
C GLY A 224 12.01 -0.78 1.94
N ILE A 225 11.81 0.53 2.10
CA ILE A 225 12.01 1.50 1.03
C ILE A 225 13.04 2.55 1.45
N ARG A 226 14.09 2.71 0.67
CA ARG A 226 15.11 3.75 0.87
C ARG A 226 15.14 4.72 -0.29
N LEU A 227 14.96 6.00 0.00
CA LEU A 227 15.15 7.10 -0.95
C LEU A 227 16.37 7.90 -0.51
N GLY A 228 17.36 8.05 -1.39
CA GLY A 228 18.53 8.85 -1.09
C GLY A 228 18.98 9.66 -2.29
N HIS A 229 18.61 10.94 -2.33
CA HIS A 229 19.23 12.01 -3.14
C HIS A 229 18.45 13.33 -2.97
N VAL A 230 19.17 14.47 -2.95
CA VAL A 230 18.57 15.81 -3.03
C VAL A 230 18.35 16.13 -4.50
N ASN A 231 17.15 15.92 -5.02
CA ASN A 231 16.79 16.40 -6.37
C ASN A 231 15.54 17.29 -6.30
N VAL A 232 15.76 18.54 -5.91
CA VAL A 232 14.83 19.68 -6.00
C VAL A 232 14.48 20.06 -7.45
N ARG A 233 14.68 19.17 -8.41
CA ARG A 233 14.55 19.45 -9.85
C ARG A 233 13.14 19.20 -10.41
N SER A 234 12.26 18.55 -9.65
CA SER A 234 10.91 18.22 -10.09
C SER A 234 9.88 18.68 -9.06
N ALA A 235 8.74 19.18 -9.53
CA ALA A 235 7.57 19.46 -8.69
C ALA A 235 6.82 18.18 -8.28
N LYS A 236 7.24 17.01 -8.79
CA LYS A 236 6.67 15.70 -8.45
C LYS A 236 7.44 15.07 -7.28
N MET A 237 6.75 14.22 -6.52
CA MET A 237 7.32 13.45 -5.42
C MET A 237 7.10 11.97 -5.65
N THR A 238 7.99 11.14 -5.09
CA THR A 238 7.82 9.68 -5.11
C THR A 238 6.54 9.34 -4.35
N ARG A 239 5.74 8.42 -4.89
CA ARG A 239 4.49 7.97 -4.25
C ARG A 239 4.70 6.58 -3.69
N ILE A 240 4.48 6.43 -2.39
CA ILE A 240 4.55 5.16 -1.66
C ILE A 240 3.14 4.91 -1.11
N GLU A 241 2.40 3.99 -1.73
CA GLU A 241 0.95 3.89 -1.55
C GLU A 241 0.48 2.49 -1.23
N HIS A 242 -0.36 2.30 -0.20
CA HIS A 242 -1.03 1.01 0.01
C HIS A 242 -0.08 -0.20 0.09
N ASN A 243 1.15 0.02 0.58
CA ASN A 243 2.11 -1.04 0.77
C ASN A 243 2.01 -1.65 2.17
N PHE A 244 2.32 -2.93 2.26
CA PHE A 244 2.54 -3.63 3.52
C PHE A 244 4.04 -3.77 3.76
N ILE A 245 4.58 -3.00 4.72
CA ILE A 245 6.02 -2.88 4.96
C ILE A 245 6.33 -3.37 6.36
N HIS A 246 6.92 -4.56 6.46
CA HIS A 246 7.08 -5.22 7.75
C HIS A 246 8.35 -6.06 7.90
N ASP A 247 8.76 -6.30 9.14
CA ASP A 247 9.92 -7.15 9.47
C ASP A 247 11.22 -6.73 8.75
N ASN A 248 11.38 -5.42 8.53
CA ASN A 248 12.64 -4.84 8.05
C ASN A 248 13.40 -4.18 9.19
N GLY A 249 14.65 -3.75 8.95
CA GLY A 249 15.36 -2.83 9.84
C GLY A 249 14.58 -1.52 9.99
N ASP A 250 14.57 -0.69 8.95
CA ASP A 250 13.65 0.44 8.82
C ASP A 250 12.52 0.11 7.84
N GLY A 251 11.30 0.63 8.08
CA GLY A 251 10.21 0.49 7.11
C GLY A 251 10.47 1.35 5.87
N ILE A 252 10.47 2.67 6.06
CA ILE A 252 10.77 3.66 5.04
C ILE A 252 11.86 4.60 5.55
N TYR A 253 12.89 4.85 4.76
CA TYR A 253 13.92 5.84 5.06
C TYR A 253 14.11 6.81 3.90
N LEU A 254 13.81 8.09 4.16
CA LEU A 254 14.11 9.22 3.28
C LEU A 254 15.34 9.97 3.77
N SER A 255 16.34 10.08 2.89
CA SER A 255 17.59 10.79 3.13
C SER A 255 17.70 11.98 2.17
N ALA A 256 17.32 13.15 2.68
CA ALA A 256 17.21 14.41 1.96
C ALA A 256 16.40 14.28 0.65
N ALA A 257 15.29 13.55 0.75
CA ALA A 257 14.37 13.22 -0.34
C ALA A 257 12.93 13.48 0.11
N GLU A 258 12.00 13.61 -0.83
CA GLU A 258 10.61 13.93 -0.55
C GLU A 258 9.68 12.87 -1.14
N ALA A 259 8.66 12.50 -0.36
CA ALA A 259 7.67 11.51 -0.77
C ALA A 259 6.27 11.81 -0.22
N ILE A 260 5.27 11.34 -0.95
CA ILE A 260 3.90 11.17 -0.46
C ILE A 260 3.79 9.71 -0.01
N ILE A 261 3.62 9.51 1.29
CA ILE A 261 3.49 8.20 1.93
C ILE A 261 2.04 8.08 2.37
N VAL A 262 1.23 7.35 1.60
CA VAL A 262 -0.23 7.31 1.78
C VAL A 262 -0.77 5.89 1.91
N GLY A 263 -1.66 5.66 2.86
CA GLY A 263 -2.40 4.40 2.90
C GLY A 263 -1.55 3.16 3.20
N ASN A 264 -0.34 3.30 3.78
CA ASN A 264 0.54 2.16 4.01
C ASN A 264 0.31 1.54 5.40
N LYS A 265 0.54 0.24 5.51
CA LYS A 265 0.69 -0.46 6.79
C LYS A 265 2.17 -0.73 7.03
N ILE A 266 2.79 0.04 7.92
CA ILE A 266 4.22 0.03 8.21
C ILE A 266 4.42 -0.50 9.62
N VAL A 267 4.67 -1.81 9.75
CA VAL A 267 4.57 -2.49 11.04
C VAL A 267 5.69 -3.46 11.33
N ASN A 268 5.94 -3.75 12.61
CA ASN A 268 6.91 -4.76 13.04
C ASN A 268 8.35 -4.54 12.51
N ASN A 269 8.72 -3.34 12.07
CA ASN A 269 10.10 -3.07 11.69
C ASN A 269 10.97 -2.97 12.95
N ASP A 270 12.20 -3.48 12.89
CA ASP A 270 13.13 -3.57 14.02
C ASP A 270 13.57 -2.21 14.55
N TYR A 271 13.48 -1.17 13.73
CA TYR A 271 13.85 0.19 14.08
C TYR A 271 12.73 1.20 13.77
N CYS A 272 12.91 2.13 12.84
CA CYS A 272 11.88 3.14 12.56
C CYS A 272 10.84 2.62 11.57
N GLY A 273 9.56 2.90 11.81
CA GLY A 273 8.54 2.76 10.77
C GLY A 273 8.84 3.69 9.61
N VAL A 274 8.97 5.00 9.90
CA VAL A 274 9.40 6.01 8.93
C VAL A 274 10.54 6.85 9.50
N ARG A 275 11.68 6.90 8.82
CA ARG A 275 12.77 7.85 9.10
C ARG A 275 12.82 8.93 8.03
N LEU A 276 12.80 10.17 8.44
CA LEU A 276 12.93 11.36 7.61
C LEU A 276 14.18 12.12 8.04
N TRP A 277 15.17 12.22 7.16
CA TRP A 277 16.36 13.03 7.38
C TRP A 277 16.42 14.16 6.34
N GLY A 278 16.37 15.43 6.75
CA GLY A 278 16.37 16.57 5.82
C GLY A 278 15.20 16.58 4.82
N SER A 279 14.09 15.92 5.15
CA SER A 279 13.00 15.55 4.24
C SER A 279 11.71 16.33 4.56
N ALA A 280 11.84 17.65 4.66
CA ALA A 280 10.84 18.51 5.32
C ALA A 280 9.48 18.60 4.62
N ASN A 281 9.40 18.41 3.30
CA ASN A 281 8.14 18.57 2.56
C ASN A 281 7.37 17.25 2.34
N SER A 282 7.79 16.17 2.99
CA SER A 282 7.08 14.88 2.86
C SER A 282 5.72 14.92 3.55
N SER A 283 4.76 14.14 3.03
CA SER A 283 3.43 13.97 3.62
C SER A 283 3.21 12.51 3.99
N LEU A 284 2.80 12.26 5.23
CA LEU A 284 2.40 10.96 5.75
C LEU A 284 0.89 11.01 5.99
N VAL A 285 0.14 10.25 5.21
CA VAL A 285 -1.31 10.38 5.13
C VAL A 285 -1.98 9.03 5.27
N ASN A 286 -2.93 8.90 6.19
CA ASN A 286 -3.78 7.69 6.26
C ASN A 286 -3.00 6.37 6.40
N ASN A 287 -1.87 6.38 7.09
CA ASN A 287 -1.05 5.19 7.32
C ASN A 287 -1.35 4.59 8.71
N VAL A 288 -1.16 3.27 8.80
CA VAL A 288 -0.98 2.58 10.08
C VAL A 288 0.51 2.38 10.29
N ILE A 289 1.08 3.07 11.27
CA ILE A 289 2.50 2.97 11.65
C ILE A 289 2.54 2.39 13.05
N ALA A 290 2.80 1.09 13.16
CA ALA A 290 2.61 0.42 14.45
C ALA A 290 3.59 -0.70 14.74
N LYS A 291 3.81 -1.00 16.03
CA LYS A 291 4.69 -2.12 16.45
C LYS A 291 6.14 -2.03 15.94
N ASN A 292 6.59 -0.84 15.54
CA ASN A 292 7.99 -0.58 15.25
C ASN A 292 8.73 -0.25 16.55
N TYR A 293 10.05 -0.17 16.54
CA TYR A 293 10.77 0.38 17.70
C TYR A 293 10.46 1.88 17.85
N LEU A 294 10.45 2.64 16.76
CA LEU A 294 10.02 4.06 16.74
C LEU A 294 9.06 4.24 15.58
N GLY A 295 7.94 4.94 15.78
CA GLY A 295 6.97 5.17 14.72
C GLY A 295 7.57 6.04 13.61
N ILE A 296 7.85 7.29 13.94
CA ILE A 296 8.38 8.29 13.01
C ILE A 296 9.57 9.02 13.63
N ASP A 297 10.71 9.05 12.94
CA ASP A 297 11.88 9.88 13.28
C ASP A 297 11.99 11.04 12.29
N CYS A 298 11.79 12.26 12.77
CA CYS A 298 11.90 13.52 12.04
C CYS A 298 13.21 14.22 12.42
N ASP A 299 14.23 14.03 11.60
CA ASP A 299 15.53 14.65 11.74
C ASP A 299 15.73 15.74 10.67
N TYR A 300 15.84 17.02 11.07
CA TYR A 300 15.80 18.17 10.15
C TYR A 300 14.58 18.14 9.19
N ALA A 301 13.43 17.66 9.68
CA ALA A 301 12.23 17.45 8.88
C ALA A 301 10.98 17.94 9.62
N ALA A 302 10.05 18.56 8.88
CA ALA A 302 8.77 19.06 9.38
C ALA A 302 7.60 18.58 8.49
N PRO A 303 7.40 17.25 8.35
CA PRO A 303 6.39 16.70 7.46
C PRO A 303 4.97 17.11 7.86
N LEU A 304 4.04 16.98 6.90
CA LEU A 304 2.60 16.94 7.18
C LEU A 304 2.21 15.50 7.53
N ILE A 305 1.57 15.31 8.68
CA ILE A 305 1.15 14.01 9.19
C ILE A 305 -0.35 14.11 9.48
N PHE A 306 -1.20 13.43 8.71
CA PHE A 306 -2.64 13.49 8.98
C PHE A 306 -3.42 12.21 8.66
N HIS A 307 -4.50 11.98 9.39
CA HIS A 307 -5.29 10.73 9.35
C HIS A 307 -4.47 9.48 9.66
N ASN A 308 -3.36 9.56 10.40
CA ASN A 308 -2.54 8.37 10.68
C ASN A 308 -2.93 7.73 12.01
N THR A 309 -2.85 6.40 12.09
CA THR A 309 -2.81 5.68 13.36
C THR A 309 -1.36 5.29 13.66
N ILE A 310 -0.76 5.95 14.64
CA ILE A 310 0.61 5.72 15.10
C ILE A 310 0.51 5.08 16.48
N ALA A 311 0.65 3.76 16.57
CA ALA A 311 0.34 3.04 17.80
C ALA A 311 1.30 1.89 18.11
N ASP A 312 1.44 1.55 19.39
CA ASP A 312 2.25 0.41 19.85
C ASP A 312 3.71 0.42 19.35
N ASN A 313 4.28 1.58 18.99
CA ASN A 313 5.68 1.69 18.53
C ASN A 313 6.66 1.64 19.71
N ALA A 314 6.63 0.51 20.41
CA ALA A 314 7.42 0.23 21.60
C ALA A 314 8.14 -1.13 21.48
N LYS A 315 8.51 -1.53 20.25
CA LYS A 315 9.15 -2.84 20.02
C LYS A 315 10.36 -3.00 20.96
N TYR A 316 10.51 -4.17 21.58
CA TYR A 316 11.54 -4.44 22.60
C TYR A 316 11.43 -3.62 23.91
N GLY A 317 10.32 -2.92 24.15
CA GLY A 317 10.05 -2.18 25.39
C GLY A 317 10.68 -0.78 25.46
N GLY A 318 11.35 -0.33 24.40
CA GLY A 318 11.79 1.05 24.20
C GLY A 318 11.12 1.65 22.95
N GLY A 319 11.30 2.94 22.68
CA GLY A 319 10.71 3.55 21.49
C GLY A 319 9.99 4.87 21.66
N GLY A 320 9.09 5.16 20.73
CA GLY A 320 8.27 6.37 20.71
C GLY A 320 7.34 6.44 19.51
N GLY A 321 6.37 7.35 19.57
CA GLY A 321 5.45 7.60 18.45
C GLY A 321 6.12 8.45 17.38
N VAL A 322 6.36 9.73 17.70
CA VAL A 322 7.04 10.70 16.85
C VAL A 322 8.22 11.31 17.59
N LEU A 323 9.40 11.26 17.00
CA LEU A 323 10.59 11.94 17.48
C LEU A 323 10.94 13.09 16.56
N SER A 324 10.86 14.32 17.05
CA SER A 324 11.24 15.54 16.33
C SER A 324 12.53 16.14 16.90
N ARG A 325 13.48 16.46 16.01
CA ARG A 325 14.81 16.96 16.39
C ARG A 325 15.05 18.39 15.87
N TYR A 326 15.97 19.10 16.55
CA TYR A 326 16.49 20.40 16.11
C TYR A 326 15.43 21.51 15.90
N SER A 327 14.35 21.48 16.69
CA SER A 327 13.28 22.49 16.68
C SER A 327 12.48 22.58 15.36
N TYR A 328 12.58 21.60 14.47
CA TYR A 328 11.63 21.44 13.37
C TYR A 328 10.30 20.95 13.95
N LYS A 329 9.18 21.35 13.33
CA LYS A 329 7.85 21.09 13.86
C LYS A 329 7.02 20.33 12.83
N PRO A 330 6.97 18.99 12.86
CA PRO A 330 5.95 18.25 12.12
C PRO A 330 4.57 18.78 12.49
N LYS A 331 3.69 18.86 11.49
CA LYS A 331 2.27 19.21 11.70
C LYS A 331 1.46 17.93 11.74
N ILE A 332 0.76 17.69 12.85
CA ILE A 332 0.00 16.47 13.10
C ILE A 332 -1.47 16.83 13.27
N THR A 333 -2.33 16.28 12.42
CA THR A 333 -3.78 16.50 12.46
C THR A 333 -4.57 15.22 12.23
N ASN A 334 -5.81 15.14 12.73
CA ASN A 334 -6.72 13.99 12.52
C ASN A 334 -6.09 12.63 12.84
N SER A 335 -5.09 12.56 13.71
CA SER A 335 -4.27 11.36 13.91
C SER A 335 -4.44 10.81 15.32
N ILE A 336 -4.18 9.52 15.48
CA ILE A 336 -4.15 8.85 16.79
C ILE A 336 -2.69 8.48 17.12
N LEU A 337 -2.20 8.93 18.27
CA LEU A 337 -0.90 8.57 18.82
C LEU A 337 -1.11 7.89 20.18
N TRP A 338 -1.05 6.55 20.18
CA TRP A 338 -1.44 5.76 21.34
C TRP A 338 -0.48 4.61 21.66
N ASN A 339 -0.14 4.43 22.95
CA ASN A 339 0.66 3.30 23.44
C ASN A 339 2.05 3.13 22.76
N ASN A 340 2.67 4.21 22.29
CA ASN A 340 3.98 4.14 21.62
C ASN A 340 5.20 4.02 22.56
N GLY A 341 5.04 3.51 23.77
CA GLY A 341 6.15 3.32 24.70
C GLY A 341 6.55 4.60 25.42
N GLN A 342 7.81 5.06 25.26
CA GLN A 342 8.38 6.09 26.13
C GLN A 342 7.71 7.46 25.99
N TYR A 343 7.22 7.78 24.78
CA TYR A 343 6.57 9.05 24.47
C TYR A 343 5.66 8.88 23.25
N GLN A 344 4.57 9.63 23.22
CA GLN A 344 3.80 9.79 21.99
C GLN A 344 4.52 10.76 21.05
N ILE A 345 5.03 11.87 21.59
CA ILE A 345 5.84 12.84 20.87
C ILE A 345 7.02 13.27 21.74
N SER A 346 8.22 13.28 21.17
CA SER A 346 9.42 13.88 21.77
C SER A 346 9.93 14.99 20.87
N GLY A 347 10.26 16.15 21.45
CA GLY A 347 10.61 17.36 20.69
C GLY A 347 9.42 18.29 20.47
N GLN A 348 9.48 19.13 19.43
CA GLN A 348 8.40 20.07 19.08
C GLN A 348 7.56 19.52 17.93
N ALA A 349 6.25 19.72 18.00
CA ALA A 349 5.28 19.42 16.94
C ALA A 349 4.11 20.39 17.07
N ASP A 350 3.47 20.74 15.95
CA ASP A 350 2.22 21.48 15.94
C ASP A 350 1.08 20.45 15.77
N VAL A 351 0.24 20.30 16.80
CA VAL A 351 -0.76 19.21 16.87
C VAL A 351 -2.16 19.78 17.09
N THR A 352 -3.09 19.47 16.20
CA THR A 352 -4.51 19.83 16.33
C THR A 352 -5.40 18.65 15.94
N TYR A 353 -6.65 18.63 16.39
CA TYR A 353 -7.65 17.61 16.04
C TYR A 353 -7.11 16.18 16.07
N SER A 354 -6.33 15.81 17.08
CA SER A 354 -5.68 14.50 17.17
C SER A 354 -5.85 13.92 18.58
N ASP A 355 -5.83 12.60 18.71
CA ASP A 355 -5.87 11.93 20.01
C ASP A 355 -4.46 11.50 20.42
N ILE A 356 -4.00 11.98 21.58
CA ILE A 356 -2.62 11.77 22.05
C ILE A 356 -2.62 11.28 23.49
N GLN A 357 -2.17 10.05 23.71
CA GLN A 357 -2.04 9.48 25.05
C GLN A 357 -1.13 10.33 25.96
N GLY A 358 -1.58 10.62 27.18
CA GLY A 358 -0.80 11.38 28.16
C GLY A 358 -0.76 12.90 27.93
N GLY A 359 -1.29 13.36 26.80
CA GLY A 359 -1.74 14.74 26.60
C GLY A 359 -0.80 15.69 25.87
N LEU A 360 -1.40 16.45 24.96
CA LEU A 360 -0.90 17.70 24.37
C LEU A 360 -2.10 18.64 24.21
N PHE A 361 -2.21 19.64 25.07
CA PHE A 361 -3.30 20.63 24.99
C PHE A 361 -3.18 21.44 23.69
N GLY A 362 -4.27 21.50 22.92
CA GLY A 362 -4.33 22.17 21.62
C GLY A 362 -5.74 22.10 21.03
N ARG A 363 -6.01 22.92 20.01
CA ARG A 363 -7.34 22.99 19.36
C ARG A 363 -7.76 21.61 18.86
N GLY A 364 -8.92 21.13 19.31
CA GLY A 364 -9.50 19.85 18.87
C GLY A 364 -8.80 18.58 19.35
N ASN A 365 -7.72 18.67 20.14
CA ASN A 365 -7.01 17.47 20.59
C ASN A 365 -7.78 16.72 21.68
N LEU A 366 -7.72 15.40 21.62
CA LEU A 366 -8.26 14.48 22.62
C LEU A 366 -7.13 13.81 23.40
N ILE A 367 -7.49 13.31 24.58
CA ILE A 367 -6.63 12.55 25.48
C ILE A 367 -7.48 11.42 26.06
N ILE A 368 -7.88 10.48 25.21
CA ILE A 368 -8.86 9.46 25.57
C ILE A 368 -8.53 8.13 24.90
N ASP A 369 -8.84 7.01 25.55
CA ASP A 369 -8.59 5.70 24.93
C ASP A 369 -9.35 5.60 23.59
N PRO A 370 -8.65 5.36 22.46
CA PRO A 370 -9.28 5.24 21.16
C PRO A 370 -10.14 3.99 21.04
N LEU A 371 -10.06 3.04 21.98
CA LEU A 371 -10.84 1.81 21.97
C LEU A 371 -10.67 1.02 20.66
N PHE A 372 -9.42 0.73 20.30
CA PHE A 372 -9.14 -0.16 19.17
C PHE A 372 -9.81 -1.53 19.35
N GLN A 373 -10.23 -2.14 18.24
CA GLN A 373 -10.85 -3.47 18.22
C GLN A 373 -9.91 -4.53 18.79
N ASP A 374 -8.69 -4.63 18.25
CA ASP A 374 -7.68 -5.61 18.67
C ASP A 374 -6.26 -5.16 18.24
N SER A 375 -5.70 -4.20 18.96
CA SER A 375 -4.35 -3.68 18.67
C SER A 375 -3.25 -4.72 18.90
N GLU A 376 -3.45 -5.68 19.81
CA GLU A 376 -2.50 -6.78 20.09
C GLU A 376 -2.26 -7.63 18.83
N ASN A 377 -3.28 -7.85 18.00
CA ASN A 377 -3.16 -8.53 16.71
C ASN A 377 -3.03 -7.57 15.50
N GLY A 378 -2.92 -6.27 15.74
CA GLY A 378 -2.67 -5.26 14.71
C GLY A 378 -3.92 -4.83 13.95
N ASN A 379 -5.09 -4.99 14.57
CA ASN A 379 -6.36 -4.42 14.13
C ASN A 379 -6.63 -3.10 14.89
N TYR A 380 -6.34 -1.99 14.21
CA TYR A 380 -6.47 -0.65 14.73
C TYR A 380 -7.78 0.04 14.31
N HIS A 381 -8.76 -0.71 13.82
CA HIS A 381 -10.12 -0.18 13.68
C HIS A 381 -10.66 0.25 15.04
N LEU A 382 -11.44 1.32 15.05
CA LEU A 382 -12.14 1.77 16.25
C LEU A 382 -13.33 0.83 16.54
N LYS A 383 -13.58 0.55 17.82
CA LYS A 383 -14.88 -0.01 18.25
C LYS A 383 -15.97 1.04 18.07
N ASP A 384 -17.21 0.62 17.89
CA ASP A 384 -18.34 1.54 17.66
C ASP A 384 -18.60 2.49 18.84
N SER A 385 -18.14 2.12 20.04
CA SER A 385 -18.19 2.97 21.24
C SER A 385 -16.99 3.93 21.37
N SER A 386 -16.14 4.03 20.33
CA SER A 386 -14.94 4.82 20.39
C SER A 386 -15.24 6.32 20.45
N PRO A 387 -14.61 7.05 21.39
CA PRO A 387 -14.74 8.50 21.48
C PRO A 387 -13.99 9.26 20.37
N CYS A 388 -13.25 8.56 19.51
CA CYS A 388 -12.51 9.12 18.37
C CYS A 388 -13.35 9.22 17.09
N ILE A 389 -14.55 8.61 17.07
CA ILE A 389 -15.48 8.64 15.94
C ILE A 389 -16.05 10.05 15.76
N GLY A 390 -16.00 10.59 14.55
CA GLY A 390 -16.54 11.90 14.18
C GLY A 390 -15.83 13.11 14.83
N ARG A 391 -14.57 12.96 15.25
CA ARG A 391 -13.83 14.01 15.99
C ARG A 391 -12.70 14.68 15.21
N GLY A 392 -12.46 14.26 13.97
CA GLY A 392 -11.51 14.91 13.09
C GLY A 392 -12.04 16.23 12.51
N SER A 393 -11.12 17.04 12.03
CA SER A 393 -11.39 18.29 11.30
C SER A 393 -11.58 18.06 9.81
N LEU A 394 -12.41 18.89 9.17
CA LEU A 394 -12.60 18.95 7.73
C LEU A 394 -11.50 19.74 7.00
N GLU A 395 -10.63 20.46 7.72
CA GLU A 395 -9.55 21.29 7.14
C GLU A 395 -8.57 20.48 6.27
N GLN A 396 -8.48 19.16 6.49
CA GLN A 396 -7.66 18.22 5.69
C GLN A 396 -8.41 16.90 5.47
N ILE A 397 -9.27 16.87 4.45
CA ILE A 397 -10.12 15.70 4.13
C ILE A 397 -9.49 14.75 3.10
N LEU A 398 -9.72 13.47 3.30
CA LEU A 398 -9.54 12.41 2.32
C LEU A 398 -10.91 11.85 1.96
N LEU A 399 -11.11 11.47 0.70
CA LEU A 399 -12.39 10.93 0.24
C LEU A 399 -12.61 9.48 0.72
N SER A 400 -11.53 8.78 1.09
CA SER A 400 -11.60 7.43 1.62
C SER A 400 -10.55 7.15 2.70
N ASP A 401 -10.86 6.20 3.58
CA ASP A 401 -9.95 5.66 4.59
C ASP A 401 -9.03 4.56 4.03
N LEU A 402 -8.32 3.86 4.92
CA LEU A 402 -7.36 2.82 4.54
C LEU A 402 -8.03 1.54 3.97
N ASP A 403 -9.27 1.26 4.35
CA ASP A 403 -10.08 0.16 3.82
C ASP A 403 -10.81 0.55 2.52
N GLY A 404 -10.68 1.81 2.08
CA GLY A 404 -11.38 2.35 0.92
C GLY A 404 -12.82 2.77 1.23
N LYS A 405 -13.22 2.84 2.51
CA LYS A 405 -14.53 3.33 2.94
C LYS A 405 -14.59 4.83 2.78
N GLN A 406 -15.79 5.35 2.49
CA GLN A 406 -16.00 6.78 2.33
C GLN A 406 -15.69 7.52 3.64
N ARG A 407 -15.05 8.69 3.52
CA ARG A 407 -14.77 9.59 4.63
C ARG A 407 -15.28 11.01 4.31
N PRO A 408 -16.01 11.68 5.22
CA PRO A 408 -16.55 11.16 6.47
C PRO A 408 -17.73 10.19 6.25
N SER A 409 -17.98 9.31 7.21
CA SER A 409 -19.15 8.42 7.22
C SER A 409 -19.91 8.53 8.56
N PRO A 410 -21.18 8.99 8.56
CA PRO A 410 -22.01 9.34 7.41
C PRO A 410 -21.58 10.64 6.70
N THR A 411 -21.98 10.80 5.44
CA THR A 411 -21.74 12.02 4.64
C THR A 411 -22.21 13.28 5.39
N ALA A 412 -21.40 14.34 5.37
CA ALA A 412 -21.61 15.62 6.08
C ALA A 412 -21.40 15.60 7.62
N SER A 413 -20.88 14.50 8.16
CA SER A 413 -20.29 14.50 9.50
C SER A 413 -18.80 14.92 9.46
N ASN A 414 -18.13 14.84 10.60
CA ASN A 414 -16.67 14.94 10.67
C ASN A 414 -16.03 13.57 10.43
N PRO A 415 -14.79 13.51 9.93
CA PRO A 415 -14.07 12.24 9.81
C PRO A 415 -13.69 11.69 11.19
N ASP A 416 -13.50 10.38 11.27
CA ASP A 416 -12.90 9.74 12.44
C ASP A 416 -11.41 10.11 12.58
N LEU A 417 -10.90 10.11 13.80
CA LEU A 417 -9.46 10.21 14.00
C LEU A 417 -8.75 8.92 13.58
N GLY A 418 -7.56 9.07 13.01
CA GLY A 418 -6.71 7.95 12.61
C GLY A 418 -7.02 7.40 11.22
N ALA A 419 -6.45 6.23 10.91
CA ALA A 419 -6.39 5.68 9.55
C ALA A 419 -7.69 5.04 9.03
N TYR A 420 -8.67 4.84 9.91
CA TYR A 420 -9.89 4.10 9.60
C TYR A 420 -11.12 4.94 9.90
N GLU A 421 -12.12 4.82 9.05
CA GLU A 421 -13.46 5.32 9.29
C GLU A 421 -14.33 4.15 9.80
N ASN A 422 -14.91 4.33 10.97
CA ASN A 422 -15.91 3.45 11.52
C ASN A 422 -17.28 3.87 10.95
N GLU A 423 -17.97 2.94 10.31
CA GLU A 423 -19.31 3.22 9.74
C GLU A 423 -20.43 3.17 10.80
N GLY A 424 -20.09 2.71 12.02
CA GLY A 424 -20.99 2.38 13.12
C GLY A 424 -21.98 1.27 12.77
N GLU A 425 -22.55 0.60 13.78
CA GLU A 425 -23.98 0.36 13.68
C GLU A 425 -24.69 1.71 13.77
N GLU A 426 -25.82 1.85 13.08
CA GLU A 426 -26.58 3.09 12.97
C GLU A 426 -26.77 3.73 14.36
N SER A 427 -26.04 4.80 14.68
CA SER A 427 -26.37 5.57 15.88
C SER A 427 -27.64 6.34 15.57
N GLU A 428 -28.79 5.70 15.85
CA GLU A 428 -30.10 6.36 15.78
C GLU A 428 -30.16 7.55 16.75
N ASP A 429 -29.26 7.63 17.74
CA ASP A 429 -29.29 8.62 18.81
C ASP A 429 -28.26 9.75 18.67
N LEU A 430 -27.47 9.84 17.59
CA LEU A 430 -26.60 11.00 17.37
C LEU A 430 -27.42 12.21 16.93
N LEU A 431 -27.40 13.31 17.69
CA LEU A 431 -27.96 14.61 17.28
C LEU A 431 -26.83 15.61 16.99
N LEU A 432 -26.78 16.10 15.76
CA LEU A 432 -25.92 17.19 15.30
C LEU A 432 -26.79 18.41 15.00
N VAL A 433 -26.43 19.57 15.54
CA VAL A 433 -27.08 20.83 15.20
C VAL A 433 -26.01 21.82 14.75
N SER A 434 -26.07 22.26 13.50
CA SER A 434 -25.13 23.20 12.91
C SER A 434 -25.85 24.47 12.47
N THR A 435 -25.30 25.63 12.82
CA THR A 435 -25.71 26.92 12.30
C THR A 435 -24.56 27.62 11.62
N TYR A 436 -24.83 28.15 10.43
CA TYR A 436 -23.87 28.93 9.68
C TYR A 436 -23.98 30.41 10.09
N CYS A 437 -22.84 31.10 10.21
CA CYS A 437 -22.73 32.48 10.68
C CYS A 437 -23.80 33.43 10.12
N PRO A 438 -24.16 34.52 10.82
CA PRO A 438 -23.52 35.06 12.04
C PRO A 438 -24.41 34.89 13.30
N VAL A 439 -24.57 33.66 13.80
CA VAL A 439 -25.48 33.35 14.91
C VAL A 439 -24.86 32.38 15.93
N ASP A 440 -25.14 32.62 17.21
CA ASP A 440 -24.83 31.73 18.33
C ASP A 440 -25.93 30.67 18.56
N LEU A 441 -25.54 29.45 18.90
CA LEU A 441 -26.41 28.30 19.17
C LEU A 441 -26.56 27.99 20.67
N GLU A 442 -27.79 27.78 21.13
CA GLU A 442 -28.09 27.16 22.42
C GLU A 442 -29.08 26.01 22.24
N ILE A 443 -28.69 24.81 22.69
CA ILE A 443 -29.53 23.61 22.70
C ILE A 443 -30.01 23.34 24.12
N THR A 444 -31.30 23.07 24.30
CA THR A 444 -31.84 22.49 25.53
C THR A 444 -32.35 21.08 25.25
N ASP A 445 -31.90 20.10 26.04
CA ASP A 445 -32.31 18.71 25.90
C ASP A 445 -33.67 18.40 26.57
N PRO A 446 -34.24 17.19 26.37
CA PRO A 446 -35.53 16.79 26.95
C PRO A 446 -35.56 16.80 28.49
N ARG A 447 -34.41 16.86 29.17
CA ARG A 447 -34.29 16.97 30.62
C ARG A 447 -34.11 18.42 31.10
N GLY A 448 -34.13 19.39 30.19
CA GLY A 448 -33.94 20.81 30.48
C GLY A 448 -32.47 21.22 30.64
N ARG A 449 -31.52 20.36 30.29
CA ARG A 449 -30.08 20.67 30.34
C ARG A 449 -29.68 21.44 29.10
N LYS A 450 -28.78 22.41 29.25
CA LYS A 450 -28.40 23.33 28.16
C LYS A 450 -26.98 23.12 27.66
N MET A 451 -26.76 23.35 26.38
CA MET A 451 -25.46 23.40 25.73
C MET A 451 -25.38 24.66 24.87
N SER A 452 -24.35 25.48 25.07
CA SER A 452 -24.02 26.66 24.26
C SER A 452 -22.53 26.96 24.40
N LYS A 453 -22.05 27.99 23.70
CA LYS A 453 -20.68 28.53 23.83
C LYS A 453 -20.18 28.70 25.26
N VAL A 454 -21.09 29.04 26.18
CA VAL A 454 -20.78 29.38 27.57
C VAL A 454 -21.41 28.45 28.60
N ILE A 455 -22.24 27.49 28.18
CA ILE A 455 -22.94 26.54 29.07
C ILE A 455 -22.65 25.11 28.61
N SER A 456 -22.06 24.28 29.47
CA SER A 456 -21.88 22.84 29.22
C SER A 456 -22.67 22.01 30.23
N GLY A 457 -23.97 21.85 29.97
CA GLY A 457 -24.91 21.15 30.85
C GLY A 457 -25.39 19.79 30.33
N ILE A 458 -25.26 19.51 29.03
CA ILE A 458 -25.60 18.21 28.42
C ILE A 458 -24.36 17.31 28.49
N PRO A 459 -24.40 16.17 29.21
CA PRO A 459 -23.26 15.25 29.29
C PRO A 459 -22.85 14.74 27.91
N SER A 460 -21.54 14.61 27.71
CA SER A 460 -20.91 14.15 26.46
C SER A 460 -21.17 15.03 25.24
N ALA A 461 -21.97 16.10 25.37
CA ALA A 461 -22.17 17.05 24.30
C ALA A 461 -20.95 17.95 24.12
N VAL A 462 -20.68 18.30 22.88
CA VAL A 462 -19.57 19.19 22.49
C VAL A 462 -20.14 20.38 21.74
N TYR A 463 -19.64 21.57 22.04
CA TYR A 463 -19.87 22.78 21.27
C TYR A 463 -18.58 23.13 20.53
N GLU A 464 -18.67 23.41 19.25
CA GLU A 464 -17.54 23.73 18.37
C GLU A 464 -17.82 25.01 17.59
N GLU A 465 -16.79 25.87 17.48
CA GLU A 465 -16.76 27.02 16.56
C GLU A 465 -15.76 26.70 15.44
N LEU A 466 -16.27 26.51 14.23
CA LEU A 466 -15.54 25.99 13.08
C LEU A 466 -16.04 26.67 11.81
N ASP A 467 -15.14 26.98 10.88
CA ASP A 467 -15.53 27.34 9.51
C ASP A 467 -16.05 26.07 8.80
N LEU A 468 -17.38 25.89 8.75
CA LEU A 468 -18.01 24.67 8.23
C LEU A 468 -18.25 24.72 6.73
N ASP A 469 -18.32 25.90 6.12
CA ASP A 469 -18.58 26.07 4.68
C ASP A 469 -17.40 26.65 3.87
N GLY A 470 -16.29 26.99 4.55
CA GLY A 470 -15.04 27.41 3.95
C GLY A 470 -14.98 28.89 3.59
N ASP A 471 -15.86 29.71 4.16
CA ASP A 471 -15.94 31.15 3.90
C ASP A 471 -15.06 32.01 4.84
N SER A 472 -14.35 31.36 5.77
CA SER A 472 -13.49 31.96 6.81
C SER A 472 -14.21 32.61 7.99
N ASP A 473 -15.54 32.51 8.08
CA ASP A 473 -16.31 32.85 9.28
C ASP A 473 -16.48 31.59 10.17
N LEU A 474 -16.66 31.78 11.48
CA LEU A 474 -16.73 30.66 12.43
C LEU A 474 -18.17 30.27 12.71
N ASP A 475 -18.61 29.17 12.10
CA ASP A 475 -19.93 28.59 12.32
C ASP A 475 -20.00 27.81 13.63
N ASP A 476 -21.24 27.65 14.10
CA ASP A 476 -21.56 27.01 15.36
C ASP A 476 -22.05 25.58 15.16
N ARG A 477 -21.52 24.64 15.94
CA ARG A 477 -22.00 23.26 15.94
C ARG A 477 -22.10 22.67 17.34
N VAL A 478 -23.23 22.05 17.64
CA VAL A 478 -23.41 21.20 18.83
C VAL A 478 -23.57 19.75 18.42
N ILE A 479 -22.75 18.88 19.03
CA ILE A 479 -22.74 17.43 18.84
C ILE A 479 -23.23 16.79 20.14
N ILE A 480 -24.26 15.96 20.08
CA ILE A 480 -24.79 15.19 21.21
C ILE A 480 -24.74 13.70 20.83
N PRO A 481 -23.69 12.96 21.25
CA PRO A 481 -23.46 11.57 20.84
C PRO A 481 -24.53 10.57 21.30
N GLU A 482 -25.19 10.85 22.43
CA GLU A 482 -26.24 10.04 23.02
C GLU A 482 -27.48 10.91 23.27
N ALA A 483 -28.15 11.33 22.19
CA ALA A 483 -29.35 12.14 22.30
C ALA A 483 -30.47 11.31 22.95
N LEU A 484 -31.15 11.93 23.91
CA LEU A 484 -32.28 11.31 24.59
C LEU A 484 -33.51 11.38 23.69
N PRO A 485 -34.39 10.37 23.70
CA PRO A 485 -35.68 10.49 23.04
C PRO A 485 -36.50 11.63 23.66
N GLY A 486 -37.00 12.53 22.82
CA GLY A 486 -37.84 13.65 23.24
C GLY A 486 -37.60 14.93 22.44
N ASP A 487 -38.21 16.02 22.90
CA ASP A 487 -38.12 17.31 22.24
C ASP A 487 -36.86 18.06 22.68
N TYR A 488 -36.09 18.50 21.70
CA TYR A 488 -34.97 19.43 21.87
C TYR A 488 -35.41 20.84 21.50
N LEU A 489 -35.03 21.83 22.29
CA LEU A 489 -35.20 23.24 21.95
C LEU A 489 -33.91 23.78 21.37
N ILE A 490 -33.97 24.26 20.13
CA ILE A 490 -32.86 24.93 19.45
C ILE A 490 -33.14 26.43 19.50
N LYS A 491 -32.25 27.19 20.14
CA LYS A 491 -32.30 28.64 20.18
C LYS A 491 -31.11 29.19 19.38
N VAL A 492 -31.42 29.95 18.33
CA VAL A 492 -30.45 30.66 17.50
C VAL A 492 -30.49 32.13 17.88
N GLN A 493 -29.34 32.77 18.07
CA GLN A 493 -29.25 34.18 18.48
C GLN A 493 -28.25 34.93 17.60
N PRO A 494 -28.54 36.16 17.13
CA PRO A 494 -27.55 36.96 16.42
C PRO A 494 -26.29 37.15 17.24
N GLU A 495 -25.13 36.99 16.62
CA GLU A 495 -23.86 37.33 17.26
C GLU A 495 -23.77 38.84 17.58
N PRO A 496 -22.96 39.23 18.58
CA PRO A 496 -22.71 40.63 18.86
C PRO A 496 -22.14 41.38 17.66
N GLY A 497 -22.96 42.25 17.05
CA GLY A 497 -22.56 43.06 15.90
C GLY A 497 -22.90 42.46 14.53
N ALA A 498 -23.65 41.35 14.49
CA ALA A 498 -24.17 40.79 13.25
C ALA A 498 -24.99 41.84 12.46
N ASP A 499 -24.78 41.90 11.13
CA ASP A 499 -25.57 42.75 10.25
C ASP A 499 -27.04 42.28 10.27
N PRO A 500 -28.03 43.12 10.60
CA PRO A 500 -29.43 42.73 10.60
C PRO A 500 -29.96 42.20 9.24
N ASN A 501 -29.26 42.50 8.14
CA ASN A 501 -29.60 42.01 6.80
C ASN A 501 -28.91 40.68 6.44
N SER A 502 -28.02 40.19 7.30
CA SER A 502 -27.40 38.88 7.12
C SER A 502 -28.42 37.75 7.28
N VAL A 503 -28.04 36.58 6.80
CA VAL A 503 -28.88 35.39 6.84
C VAL A 503 -28.11 34.24 7.44
N PHE A 504 -28.80 33.32 8.12
CA PHE A 504 -28.21 32.09 8.63
C PHE A 504 -28.88 30.86 7.99
N THR A 505 -28.20 29.72 8.10
CA THR A 505 -28.74 28.39 7.77
C THR A 505 -28.66 27.52 9.02
N LEU A 506 -29.67 26.71 9.27
CA LEU A 506 -29.74 25.77 10.41
C LEU A 506 -30.00 24.37 9.87
N ASP A 507 -29.02 23.48 10.06
CA ASP A 507 -29.11 22.07 9.73
C ASP A 507 -29.12 21.22 11.00
N VAL A 508 -30.04 20.27 11.05
CA VAL A 508 -30.14 19.27 12.12
C VAL A 508 -29.98 17.90 11.51
N ALA A 509 -28.98 17.15 11.97
CA ALA A 509 -28.84 15.73 11.66
C ALA A 509 -29.23 14.91 12.88
N TYR A 510 -30.13 13.95 12.70
CA TYR A 510 -30.41 12.91 13.69
C TYR A 510 -30.20 11.56 13.00
N GLY A 511 -29.20 10.79 13.46
CA GLY A 511 -28.65 9.68 12.70
C GLY A 511 -28.23 10.10 11.28
N LYS A 512 -28.67 9.35 10.24
CA LYS A 512 -28.41 9.66 8.82
C LYS A 512 -29.34 10.73 8.22
N LYS A 513 -30.37 11.17 8.95
CA LYS A 513 -31.36 12.10 8.42
C LYS A 513 -30.95 13.53 8.70
N VAL A 514 -30.48 14.22 7.66
CA VAL A 514 -30.27 15.66 7.69
C VAL A 514 -31.57 16.38 7.32
N THR A 515 -31.99 17.29 8.18
CA THR A 515 -33.13 18.18 7.96
C THR A 515 -32.67 19.62 8.07
N ARG A 516 -32.83 20.38 6.98
CA ARG A 516 -32.62 21.82 6.99
C ARG A 516 -33.84 22.51 7.57
N LEU A 517 -33.70 23.08 8.76
CA LEU A 517 -34.79 23.79 9.44
C LEU A 517 -34.88 25.25 9.02
N ALA A 518 -33.75 25.87 8.69
CA ALA A 518 -33.69 27.24 8.18
C ALA A 518 -32.69 27.31 7.01
N LYS A 519 -33.03 28.05 5.95
CA LYS A 519 -32.13 28.26 4.80
C LYS A 519 -32.16 29.74 4.44
N ASN A 520 -31.01 30.40 4.52
CA ASN A 520 -30.88 31.83 4.26
C ASN A 520 -31.95 32.64 5.02
N PHE A 521 -32.17 32.30 6.28
CA PHE A 521 -33.18 32.92 7.11
C PHE A 521 -32.65 34.24 7.69
N PRO A 522 -33.42 35.35 7.64
CA PRO A 522 -32.95 36.63 8.14
C PRO A 522 -32.58 36.58 9.62
N VAL A 523 -31.43 37.14 9.99
CA VAL A 523 -30.97 37.18 11.39
C VAL A 523 -31.86 38.08 12.27
N ALA A 524 -32.59 39.03 11.66
CA ALA A 524 -33.48 39.94 12.37
C ALA A 524 -34.84 39.33 12.79
N ASP A 525 -35.21 38.16 12.24
CA ASP A 525 -36.49 37.47 12.44
C ASP A 525 -36.30 36.17 13.25
#